data_AF-A0AAV8E312-F1
#
_entry.id   AF-A0AAV8E312-F1
#
_cell.length_a   1.000
_cell.length_b   1.000
_cell.length_c   1.000
_cell.angle_alpha   90.00
_cell.angle_beta   90.00
_cell.angle_gamma   90.00
#
_symmetry.space_group_name_H-M   'P 1'
#
loop_
_entity.id
_entity.type
_entity.pdbx_description
1 polymer ?
#
loop_
_entity_poly.entity_id
_entity_poly.type
_entity_poly.pdbx_seq_one_letter_code
_entity_poly.pdbx_strand_id
1 'polypeptide(L)' 'MKVKGHEVAISELNSISSSRAVYQKSGNIFFRKSVKSAIAVEQKQLDLAKAQLEKLNAAKFLPFDVTLQEQTGYDG' A
#
# COMPACT_ATOMS: atom_id res chain seq x y z
N MET A 1 -3.19 -9.96 -0.01
CA MET A 1 -3.77 -9.93 -1.37
C MET A 1 -3.63 -8.57 -2.08
N LYS A 2 -3.66 -7.42 -1.40
CA LYS A 2 -3.59 -6.10 -2.07
C LYS A 2 -2.31 -5.84 -2.88
N VAL A 3 -1.12 -6.16 -2.35
CA VAL A 3 0.17 -5.97 -3.04
C VAL A 3 0.20 -6.68 -4.40
N LYS A 4 -0.07 -8.00 -4.42
CA LYS A 4 -0.09 -8.79 -5.66
C LYS A 4 -1.13 -8.29 -6.68
N GLY A 5 -2.28 -7.80 -6.21
CA GLY A 5 -3.31 -7.23 -7.08
C GLY A 5 -2.82 -6.01 -7.86
N HIS A 6 -2.13 -5.09 -7.18
CA HIS A 6 -1.53 -3.91 -7.83
C HIS A 6 -0.38 -4.29 -8.77
N GLU A 7 0.45 -5.28 -8.43
CA GLU A 7 1.51 -5.77 -9.31
C GLU A 7 0.96 -6.36 -10.61
N VAL A 8 -0.11 -7.17 -10.53
CA VAL A 8 -0.80 -7.71 -11.71
C VAL A 8 -1.41 -6.59 -12.54
N ALA A 9 -2.12 -5.63 -11.92
CA ALA A 9 -2.73 -4.51 -12.64
C ALA A 9 -1.69 -3.67 -13.40
N ILE A 10 -0.51 -3.41 -12.80
CA ILE A 10 0.59 -2.72 -13.49
C ILE A 10 1.10 -3.53 -14.68
N SER A 11 1.27 -4.85 -14.52
CA SER A 11 1.69 -5.73 -15.63
C SER A 11 0.68 -5.73 -16.78
N GLU A 12 -0.62 -5.83 -16.47
CA GLU A 12 -1.69 -5.76 -17.46
C GLU A 12 -1.71 -4.41 -18.17
N LEU A 13 -1.59 -3.30 -17.43
CA LEU A 13 -1.54 -1.96 -18.01
C LEU A 13 -0.31 -1.73 -18.88
N ASN A 14 0.84 -2.34 -18.55
CA ASN A 14 2.03 -2.29 -19.41
C ASN A 14 1.90 -3.16 -20.66
N SER A 15 1.06 -4.20 -20.64
CA SER A 15 0.85 -5.11 -21.78
C SER A 15 -0.07 -4.55 -22.87
N ILE A 16 -0.81 -3.48 -22.58
CA ILE A 16 -1.73 -2.84 -23.54
C ILE A 16 -1.07 -1.65 -24.24
N SER A 17 -1.55 -1.32 -25.45
CA SER A 17 -1.10 -0.13 -26.18
C SER A 17 -1.32 1.14 -25.36
N SER A 18 -0.30 2.01 -25.30
CA SER A 18 -0.35 3.29 -24.60
C SER A 18 -1.42 4.26 -25.13
N SER A 19 -1.85 4.08 -26.39
CA SER A 19 -2.92 4.85 -27.01
C SER A 19 -4.34 4.41 -26.59
N ARG A 20 -4.47 3.23 -25.97
CA ARG A 20 -5.77 2.70 -25.56
C ARG A 20 -6.29 3.44 -24.33
N ALA A 21 -7.58 3.77 -24.33
CA ALA A 21 -8.22 4.31 -23.15
C ALA A 21 -8.42 3.21 -22.10
N VAL A 22 -8.18 3.55 -20.84
CA VAL A 22 -8.51 2.71 -19.68
C VAL A 22 -9.41 3.46 -18.73
N TYR A 23 -10.04 2.74 -17.80
CA TYR A 23 -11.01 3.32 -16.89
C TYR A 23 -10.67 2.95 -15.46
N GLN A 24 -10.72 3.94 -14.58
CA GLN A 24 -10.61 3.73 -13.15
C GLN A 24 -12.00 3.86 -12.52
N LYS A 25 -12.40 2.84 -11.75
CA LYS A 25 -13.69 2.81 -11.06
C LYS A 25 -13.56 3.42 -9.66
N SER A 26 -14.48 4.32 -9.30
CA SER A 26 -14.69 4.81 -7.94
C SER A 26 -16.17 4.74 -7.60
N GLY A 27 -16.54 3.85 -6.69
CA GLY A 27 -17.95 3.48 -6.49
C GLY A 27 -18.56 2.98 -7.80
N ASN A 28 -19.65 3.59 -8.27
CA ASN A 28 -20.30 3.25 -9.53
C ASN A 28 -19.87 4.13 -10.72
N ILE A 29 -18.87 5.00 -10.54
CA ILE A 29 -18.42 5.95 -11.56
C ILE A 29 -17.10 5.47 -12.18
N PHE A 30 -17.02 5.55 -13.51
CA PHE A 30 -15.83 5.20 -14.28
C PHE A 30 -15.18 6.47 -14.85
N PHE A 31 -13.93 6.72 -14.49
CA PHE A 31 -13.15 7.83 -14.99
C PHE A 31 -12.21 7.35 -16.09
N ARG A 32 -12.33 7.92 -17.29
CA ARG A 32 -11.38 7.66 -18.38
C ARG A 32 -9.99 8.18 -17.99
N LYS A 33 -8.98 7.35 -18.19
CA LYS A 33 -7.57 7.62 -17.89
C LYS A 33 -6.70 7.25 -19.09
N SER A 34 -5.52 7.85 -19.16
CA SER A 34 -4.45 7.32 -20.00
C SER A 34 -3.76 6.15 -19.28
N VAL A 35 -3.20 5.20 -20.04
CA VAL A 35 -2.43 4.07 -19.49
C VAL A 35 -1.33 4.55 -18.53
N LYS A 36 -0.56 5.58 -18.93
CA LYS A 36 0.49 6.18 -18.08
C LYS A 36 -0.05 6.67 -16.74
N SER A 37 -1.19 7.37 -16.74
CA SER A 37 -1.79 7.88 -15.50
C SER A 37 -2.37 6.77 -14.63
N ALA A 38 -2.89 5.70 -15.23
CA ALA A 38 -3.38 4.53 -14.50
C ALA A 38 -2.23 3.78 -13.82
N ILE A 39 -1.11 3.56 -14.52
CA ILE A 39 0.10 2.95 -13.94
C ILE A 39 0.61 3.77 -12.76
N ALA A 40 0.69 5.10 -12.89
CA ALA A 40 1.16 5.96 -11.80
C ALA A 40 0.28 5.85 -10.53
N VAL A 41 -1.04 5.70 -10.72
CA VAL A 41 -1.97 5.47 -9.61
C VAL A 41 -1.75 4.10 -8.97
N GLU A 42 -1.66 3.04 -9.77
CA GLU A 42 -1.42 1.69 -9.26
C GLU A 42 -0.06 1.57 -8.55
N GLN A 43 0.99 2.21 -9.07
CA GLN A 43 2.30 2.25 -8.43
C GLN A 43 2.23 2.91 -7.05
N LYS A 44 1.55 4.07 -6.95
CA LYS A 44 1.35 4.73 -5.65
C LYS A 44 0.61 3.84 -4.65
N GLN A 45 -0.40 3.09 -5.11
CA GLN A 45 -1.14 2.16 -4.24
C GLN A 45 -0.30 0.95 -3.83
N LEU A 46 0.52 0.44 -4.75
CA LEU A 46 1.48 -0.63 -4.47
C LEU A 46 2.47 -0.22 -3.38
N ASP A 47 3.06 0.98 -3.51
CA ASP A 47 4.04 1.50 -2.55
C ASP A 47 3.41 1.66 -1.16
N LEU A 48 2.20 2.23 -1.09
CA LEU A 48 1.44 2.33 0.15
C LEU A 48 1.13 0.96 0.76
N ALA A 49 0.71 -0.01 -0.05
CA ALA A 49 0.40 -1.36 0.39
C ALA A 49 1.64 -2.10 0.92
N LYS A 50 2.81 -1.93 0.26
CA LYS A 50 4.09 -2.48 0.73
C LYS A 50 4.50 -1.83 2.05
N ALA A 51 4.44 -0.49 2.15
CA ALA A 51 4.76 0.21 3.40
C ALA A 51 3.87 -0.19 4.58
N GLN A 52 2.56 -0.38 4.35
CA GLN A 52 1.64 -0.89 5.36
C GLN A 52 1.97 -2.33 5.79
N LEU A 53 2.33 -3.19 4.84
CA LEU A 53 2.73 -4.57 5.12
C LEU A 53 4.00 -4.60 5.99
N GLU A 54 5.01 -3.80 5.66
CA GLU A 54 6.23 -3.69 6.46
C GLU A 54 5.94 -3.20 7.88
N LYS A 55 5.09 -2.18 8.04
CA LYS A 55 4.69 -1.68 9.36
C LYS A 55 3.99 -2.77 10.20
N LEU A 56 3.10 -3.56 9.59
CA LEU A 56 2.40 -4.65 10.28
C LEU A 56 3.35 -5.78 10.66
N ASN A 57 4.29 -6.11 9.78
CA ASN A 57 5.33 -7.10 10.08
C ASN A 57 6.19 -6.62 11.25
N ALA A 58 6.69 -5.39 11.21
CA ALA A 58 7.48 -4.82 12.31
C ALA A 58 6.72 -4.82 13.65
N ALA A 59 5.43 -4.44 13.64
CA ALA A 59 4.59 -4.47 14.84
C ALA A 59 4.34 -5.89 15.38
N LYS A 60 4.30 -6.90 14.49
CA LYS A 60 4.16 -8.32 14.88
C LYS A 60 5.43 -8.88 15.53
N PHE A 61 6.58 -8.26 15.31
CA PHE A 61 7.87 -8.66 15.88
C PHE A 61 8.34 -7.80 17.05
N LEU A 62 7.52 -6.84 17.52
CA LEU A 62 7.80 -6.20 18.81
C LEU A 62 7.44 -7.18 19.94
N PRO A 63 8.39 -7.59 20.80
CA PRO A 63 8.03 -8.33 22.00
C PRO A 63 7.11 -7.46 22.86
N PHE A 64 6.04 -8.05 23.38
CA PHE A 64 5.04 -7.43 24.26
C PHE A 64 5.63 -6.90 25.60
N ASP A 65 6.94 -6.98 25.82
CA ASP A 65 7.56 -6.98 27.15
C ASP A 65 8.44 -5.76 27.47
N VAL A 66 8.31 -4.64 26.76
CA VAL A 66 9.07 -3.41 27.08
C VAL A 66 8.16 -2.23 27.35
N THR A 67 7.40 -2.32 28.44
CA THR A 67 6.87 -1.14 29.14
C THR A 67 6.65 -1.42 30.63
N LEU A 68 7.73 -1.72 31.35
CA LEU A 68 7.81 -1.48 32.79
C LEU A 68 9.17 -0.85 33.09
N GLN A 69 9.29 0.46 32.90
CA GLN A 69 10.26 1.23 33.68
C GLN A 69 9.58 1.61 35.00
N GLU A 70 9.89 0.75 35.96
CA GLU A 70 9.87 0.90 37.41
C GLU A 70 9.82 2.37 37.89
N GLN A 71 8.66 2.79 38.40
CA GLN A 71 8.56 3.89 39.37
C GLN A 71 8.96 3.33 40.73
N THR A 72 10.24 3.36 41.08
CA THR A 72 10.66 3.32 42.50
C THR A 72 11.87 4.22 42.70
N GLY A 73 11.62 5.46 43.10
CA GLY A 73 12.60 6.33 43.73
C GLY A 73 11.96 6.89 44.98
N TYR A 74 12.02 6.10 46.06
CA TYR A 74 11.59 6.46 47.41
C TYR A 74 12.47 7.61 47.93
N ASP A 75 11.82 8.46 48.71
CA ASP A 75 12.31 9.61 49.46
C ASP A 75 13.36 9.25 50.53
N GLY A 76 14.28 10.18 50.74
CA GLY A 76 15.21 10.25 51.86
C GLY A 76 15.67 11.68 52.05
#